data_AF-X0ZTZ2-F1
#
_entry.id   AF-X0ZTZ2-F1
#
_cell.length_a   1.000
_cell.length_b   1.000
_cell.length_c   1.000
_cell.angle_alpha   90.00
_cell.angle_beta   90.00
_cell.angle_gamma   90.00
#
_symmetry.space_group_name_H-M   'P 1'
#
loop_
_entity.id
_entity.type
_entity.pdbx_description
1 polymer ?
#
loop_
_entity_poly.entity_id
_entity_poly.type
_entity_poly.pdbx_seq_one_letter_code
_entity_poly.pdbx_strand_id
1 'polypeptide(L)'
;LNKRLRTIISKYSTKESREIRRIKEEAETLEKLRALGYIGGSSQKSSKKIYTKEDDPKQLIDLDNMSHEAINVYLQGNPQQAIEIFTGIINRRSDMGLTYSQLSFVYREVGQIDKAIETLEKGVTLNLSNNQELLAK
;
A
#
# COMPACT_ATOMS: atom_id res chain seq x y z
N LEU A 1 21.18 -2.62 19.12
CA LEU A 1 20.21 -3.43 19.92
C LEU A 1 20.24 -2.94 21.36
N ASN A 2 19.11 -2.43 21.90
CA ASN A 2 19.05 -1.71 23.19
C ASN A 2 19.46 -2.58 24.39
N LYS A 3 20.27 -2.02 25.31
CA LYS A 3 20.83 -2.69 26.51
C LYS A 3 19.76 -3.36 27.39
N ARG A 4 18.59 -2.72 27.50
CA ARG A 4 17.41 -3.20 28.24
C ARG A 4 16.85 -4.52 27.69
N LEU A 5 16.85 -4.67 26.36
CA LEU A 5 16.36 -5.88 25.70
C LEU A 5 17.27 -7.08 26.02
N ARG A 6 18.59 -6.85 26.07
CA ARG A 6 19.58 -7.89 26.43
C ARG A 6 19.39 -8.39 27.86
N THR A 7 19.12 -7.49 28.80
CA THR A 7 18.88 -7.84 30.20
C THR A 7 17.61 -8.68 30.38
N ILE A 8 16.52 -8.33 29.68
CA ILE A 8 15.27 -9.08 29.73
C ILE A 8 15.47 -10.48 29.13
N ILE A 9 16.11 -10.57 27.96
CA ILE A 9 16.43 -11.86 27.35
C ILE A 9 17.26 -12.71 28.31
N SER A 10 18.31 -12.16 28.94
CA SER A 10 19.14 -12.96 29.86
C SER A 10 18.38 -13.41 31.12
N LYS A 11 17.45 -12.60 31.64
CA LYS A 11 16.72 -12.89 32.88
C LYS A 11 15.63 -13.94 32.69
N TYR A 12 14.98 -13.97 31.53
CA TYR A 12 13.83 -14.84 31.28
C TYR A 12 14.11 -15.97 30.27
N SER A 13 15.32 -16.02 29.70
CA SER A 13 15.77 -17.12 28.82
C SER A 13 16.31 -18.29 29.63
N THR A 14 15.78 -19.48 29.37
CA THR A 14 16.32 -20.78 29.84
C THR A 14 17.61 -21.14 29.09
N LYS A 15 18.47 -21.98 29.68
CA LYS A 15 19.75 -22.38 29.06
C LYS A 15 19.56 -23.01 27.67
N GLU A 16 18.51 -23.81 27.49
CA GLU A 16 18.09 -24.40 26.21
C GLU A 16 17.71 -23.34 25.16
N SER A 17 17.02 -22.27 25.57
CA SER A 17 16.64 -21.19 24.65
C SER A 17 17.83 -20.36 24.14
N ARG A 18 18.98 -20.39 24.84
CA ARG A 18 20.24 -19.78 24.37
C ARG A 18 20.99 -20.68 23.39
N GLU A 19 20.76 -21.99 23.47
CA GLU A 19 21.40 -23.02 22.67
C GLU A 19 20.49 -23.55 21.56
N ILE A 20 19.49 -22.77 21.10
CA ILE A 20 18.72 -23.10 19.91
C ILE A 20 19.68 -23.08 18.71
N ARG A 21 20.34 -24.21 18.49
CA ARG A 21 20.95 -24.55 17.21
C ARG A 21 19.79 -24.52 16.23
N ARG A 22 19.90 -23.70 15.19
CA ARG A 22 18.99 -23.80 14.05
C ARG A 22 19.10 -25.23 13.54
N ILE A 23 18.13 -26.06 13.88
CA ILE A 23 18.00 -27.40 13.31
C ILE A 23 17.74 -27.16 11.83
N LYS A 24 18.62 -27.65 10.97
CA LYS A 24 18.37 -27.65 9.53
C LYS A 24 17.20 -28.60 9.34
N GLU A 25 16.04 -28.05 9.03
CA GLU A 25 14.81 -28.82 8.82
C GLU A 25 15.08 -29.91 7.77
N GLU A 26 14.67 -31.14 8.06
CA GLU A 26 14.76 -32.25 7.12
C GLU A 26 13.93 -31.96 5.86
N ALA A 27 14.37 -32.50 4.72
CA ALA A 27 13.70 -32.29 3.44
C ALA A 27 12.21 -32.68 3.50
N GLU A 28 11.89 -33.74 4.26
CA GLU A 28 10.53 -34.22 4.46
C GLU A 28 9.68 -33.27 5.32
N THR A 29 10.25 -32.66 6.36
CA THR A 29 9.49 -31.69 7.18
C THR A 29 9.19 -30.43 6.39
N LEU A 30 10.15 -29.97 5.58
CA LEU A 30 9.93 -28.87 4.61
C LEU A 30 8.84 -29.21 3.60
N GLU A 31 8.79 -30.45 3.11
CA GLU A 31 7.77 -30.91 2.17
C GLU A 31 6.38 -30.99 2.82
N LYS A 32 6.30 -31.51 4.05
CA LYS A 32 5.07 -31.48 4.85
C LYS A 32 4.59 -30.05 5.09
N LEU A 33 5.49 -29.15 5.46
CA LEU A 33 5.16 -27.74 5.67
C LEU A 33 4.73 -27.04 4.37
N ARG A 34 5.28 -27.43 3.21
CA ARG A 34 4.81 -26.98 1.89
C ARG A 34 3.42 -27.51 1.58
N ALA A 35 3.18 -28.81 1.76
CA ALA A 35 1.88 -29.44 1.53
C ALA A 35 0.78 -28.85 2.44
N LEU A 36 1.14 -28.48 3.67
CA LEU A 36 0.26 -27.80 4.63
C LEU A 36 0.13 -26.29 4.39
N GLY A 37 0.87 -25.72 3.43
CA GLY A 37 0.81 -24.29 3.09
C GLY A 37 1.55 -23.35 4.06
N TYR A 38 2.21 -23.87 5.09
CA TYR A 38 3.08 -23.07 5.97
C TYR A 38 4.32 -22.54 5.25
N ILE A 39 4.76 -23.26 4.22
CA ILE A 39 5.84 -22.84 3.33
C ILE A 39 5.25 -22.74 1.92
N GLY A 40 4.72 -21.56 1.59
CA GLY A 40 4.29 -21.26 0.23
C GLY A 40 5.48 -21.27 -0.72
N GLY A 41 5.31 -21.96 -1.86
CA GLY A 41 6.10 -21.66 -3.05
C GLY A 41 6.03 -20.14 -3.28
N SER A 42 7.19 -19.53 -3.49
CA SER A 42 7.37 -18.09 -3.64
C SER A 42 6.79 -17.57 -4.96
N SER A 43 5.52 -17.87 -5.28
CA SER A 43 4.78 -17.17 -6.31
C SER A 43 4.48 -15.77 -5.79
N GLN A 44 5.36 -14.85 -6.18
CA GLN A 44 5.36 -13.42 -5.86
C GLN A 44 5.43 -13.13 -4.36
N LYS A 45 6.65 -13.16 -3.81
CA LYS A 45 7.01 -12.07 -2.90
C LYS A 45 6.92 -10.79 -3.72
N SER A 46 5.76 -10.12 -3.68
CA SER A 46 5.76 -8.67 -3.83
C SER A 46 6.88 -8.20 -2.91
N SER A 47 7.85 -7.47 -3.47
CA SER A 47 8.91 -6.85 -2.67
C SER A 47 8.23 -6.21 -1.47
N LYS A 48 8.58 -6.64 -0.25
CA LYS A 48 7.96 -6.10 0.98
C LYS A 48 7.95 -4.58 0.83
N LYS A 49 6.75 -3.96 0.82
CA LYS A 49 6.64 -2.50 0.71
C LYS A 49 7.51 -1.88 1.79
N ILE A 50 8.47 -1.06 1.37
CA ILE A 50 9.34 -0.33 2.29
C ILE A 50 8.59 0.94 2.65
N TYR A 51 8.10 1.00 3.89
CA TYR A 51 7.41 2.17 4.39
C TYR A 51 8.42 3.23 4.80
N THR A 52 8.16 4.45 4.36
CA THR A 52 8.96 5.64 4.62
C THR A 52 8.24 6.56 5.61
N LYS A 53 8.85 7.69 5.94
CA LYS A 53 8.22 8.68 6.83
C LYS A 53 6.97 9.27 6.18
N GLU A 54 7.02 9.41 4.85
CA GLU A 54 5.98 9.91 3.97
C GLU A 54 4.76 8.99 3.95
N ASP A 55 4.90 7.72 4.36
CA ASP A 55 3.81 6.76 4.52
C ASP A 55 3.20 6.75 5.93
N ASP A 56 3.71 7.56 6.86
CA ASP A 56 3.14 7.68 8.20
C ASP A 56 1.69 8.19 8.08
N PRO A 57 0.69 7.42 8.56
CA PRO A 57 -0.72 7.82 8.48
C PRO A 57 -1.00 9.23 9.01
N LYS A 58 -0.23 9.69 10.00
CA LYS A 58 -0.39 11.04 10.57
C LYS A 58 0.00 12.14 9.58
N GLN A 59 0.93 11.87 8.68
CA GLN A 59 1.33 12.81 7.63
C GLN A 59 0.31 12.88 6.49
N LEU A 60 -0.59 11.90 6.40
CA LEU A 60 -1.58 11.79 5.33
C LEU A 60 -2.96 12.35 5.68
N ILE A 61 -3.17 12.76 6.94
CA ILE A 61 -4.43 13.33 7.41
C ILE A 61 -4.85 14.52 6.52
N ASP A 62 -3.92 15.39 6.16
CA ASP A 62 -4.24 16.55 5.31
C ASP A 62 -4.69 16.13 3.91
N LEU A 63 -4.05 15.13 3.30
CA LEU A 63 -4.40 14.63 1.97
C LEU A 63 -5.73 13.87 1.98
N ASP A 64 -6.00 13.15 3.08
CA ASP A 64 -7.27 12.48 3.31
C ASP A 64 -8.42 13.49 3.49
N ASN A 65 -8.21 14.54 4.29
CA ASN A 65 -9.16 15.63 4.45
C ASN A 65 -9.45 16.33 3.11
N MET A 66 -8.42 16.62 2.32
CA MET A 66 -8.59 17.17 0.97
C MET A 66 -9.39 16.22 0.07
N SER A 67 -9.19 14.90 0.17
CA SER A 67 -9.95 13.92 -0.61
C SER A 67 -11.43 13.95 -0.24
N HIS A 68 -11.74 13.98 1.06
CA HIS A 68 -13.11 14.12 1.55
C HIS A 68 -13.75 15.44 1.11
N GLU A 69 -13.01 16.55 1.16
CA GLU A 69 -13.45 17.86 0.68
C GLU A 69 -13.79 17.82 -0.82
N ALA A 70 -12.90 17.27 -1.65
CA ALA A 70 -13.12 17.15 -3.09
C ALA A 70 -14.40 16.36 -3.41
N ILE A 71 -14.65 15.26 -2.69
CA ILE A 71 -15.88 14.46 -2.84
C ILE A 71 -17.10 15.30 -2.44
N ASN A 72 -17.06 15.99 -1.30
CA ASN A 72 -18.17 16.82 -0.85
C ASN A 72 -18.49 17.95 -1.83
N VAL A 73 -17.46 18.64 -2.33
CA VAL A 73 -17.57 19.71 -3.33
C VAL A 73 -18.18 19.16 -4.63
N TYR A 74 -17.75 17.98 -5.08
CA TYR A 74 -18.35 17.31 -6.23
C TYR A 74 -19.85 17.01 -6.00
N LEU A 75 -20.20 16.45 -4.84
CA LEU A 75 -21.59 16.13 -4.48
C LEU A 75 -22.48 17.37 -4.34
N GLN A 76 -21.89 18.53 -4.04
CA GLN A 76 -22.58 19.83 -4.02
C GLN A 76 -22.78 20.43 -5.42
N GLY A 77 -22.34 19.74 -6.48
CA GLY A 77 -22.51 20.19 -7.87
C GLY A 77 -21.39 21.10 -8.37
N ASN A 78 -20.23 21.12 -7.71
CA ASN A 78 -19.07 21.93 -8.10
C ASN A 78 -17.91 21.06 -8.62
N PRO A 79 -18.07 20.34 -9.75
CA PRO A 79 -17.06 19.38 -10.20
C PRO A 79 -15.73 20.01 -10.63
N GLN A 80 -15.71 21.28 -11.09
CA GLN A 80 -14.46 21.98 -11.41
C GLN A 80 -13.58 22.19 -10.19
N GLN A 81 -14.16 22.59 -9.05
CA GLN A 81 -13.41 22.76 -7.81
C GLN A 81 -12.92 21.41 -7.27
N ALA A 82 -13.71 20.34 -7.41
CA ALA A 82 -13.27 18.98 -7.07
C ALA A 82 -12.05 18.55 -7.91
N ILE A 83 -12.05 18.86 -9.21
CA ILE A 83 -10.90 18.61 -10.10
C ILE A 83 -9.64 19.33 -9.61
N GLU A 84 -9.74 20.59 -9.20
CA GLU A 84 -8.62 21.36 -8.68
C GLU A 84 -8.03 20.72 -7.42
N ILE A 85 -8.90 20.32 -6.47
CA ILE A 85 -8.46 19.70 -5.22
C ILE A 85 -7.77 18.35 -5.50
N PHE A 86 -8.36 17.47 -6.31
CA PHE A 86 -7.74 16.20 -6.66
C PHE A 86 -6.41 16.37 -7.40
N THR A 87 -6.32 17.35 -8.30
CA THR A 87 -5.07 17.70 -8.98
C THR A 87 -4.01 18.18 -7.96
N GLY A 88 -4.41 18.96 -6.97
CA GLY A 88 -3.56 19.38 -5.86
C GLY A 88 -3.01 18.20 -5.04
N ILE A 89 -3.84 17.19 -4.77
CA ILE A 89 -3.41 15.96 -4.08
C ILE A 89 -2.34 15.23 -4.91
N ILE A 90 -2.58 15.02 -6.21
CA ILE A 90 -1.62 14.37 -7.11
C ILE A 90 -0.29 15.12 -7.16
N ASN A 91 -0.33 16.45 -7.20
CA ASN A 91 0.88 17.29 -7.20
C ASN A 91 1.67 17.18 -5.89
N ARG A 92 1.00 17.01 -4.75
CA ARG A 92 1.65 16.79 -3.45
C ARG A 92 2.18 15.37 -3.31
N ARG A 93 1.44 14.39 -3.82
CA ARG A 93 1.73 12.98 -3.67
C ARG A 93 1.21 12.19 -4.88
N SER A 94 2.13 11.92 -5.81
CA SER A 94 1.79 11.31 -7.10
C SER A 94 1.62 9.79 -7.05
N ASP A 95 1.87 9.13 -5.92
CA ASP A 95 1.72 7.67 -5.75
C ASP A 95 0.35 7.26 -5.18
N MET A 96 -0.61 8.19 -5.11
CA MET A 96 -1.97 7.91 -4.64
C MET A 96 -2.89 7.45 -5.78
N GLY A 97 -2.85 6.15 -6.10
CA GLY A 97 -3.63 5.55 -7.19
C GLY A 97 -5.14 5.85 -7.14
N LEU A 98 -5.74 5.85 -5.94
CA LEU A 98 -7.15 6.18 -5.74
C LEU A 98 -7.51 7.58 -6.25
N THR A 99 -6.62 8.56 -6.06
CA THR A 99 -6.83 9.95 -6.47
C THR A 99 -6.90 10.09 -7.98
N TYR A 100 -6.12 9.31 -8.74
CA TYR A 100 -6.22 9.27 -10.21
C TYR A 100 -7.57 8.71 -10.65
N SER A 101 -8.06 7.65 -10.00
CA SER A 101 -9.39 7.10 -10.31
C SER A 101 -10.50 8.10 -10.01
N GLN A 102 -10.44 8.78 -8.86
CA GLN A 102 -11.41 9.81 -8.47
C GLN A 102 -11.39 11.00 -9.43
N LEU A 103 -10.22 11.51 -9.78
CA LEU A 103 -10.08 12.60 -10.75
C LEU A 103 -10.63 12.21 -12.13
N SER A 104 -10.30 11.01 -12.62
CA SER A 104 -10.83 10.52 -13.90
C SER A 104 -12.35 10.38 -13.88
N PHE A 105 -12.92 9.98 -12.73
CA PHE A 105 -14.35 9.89 -12.55
C PHE A 105 -14.98 11.27 -12.71
N VAL A 106 -14.47 12.28 -12.01
CA VAL A 106 -15.00 13.64 -12.12
C VAL A 106 -14.84 14.21 -13.52
N TYR A 107 -13.69 13.99 -14.19
CA TYR A 107 -13.50 14.40 -15.59
C TYR A 107 -14.54 13.77 -16.52
N ARG A 108 -14.85 12.49 -16.33
CA ARG A 108 -15.86 11.79 -17.13
C ARG A 108 -17.25 12.42 -16.95
N GLU A 109 -17.62 12.73 -15.71
CA GLU A 109 -18.94 13.29 -15.37
C GLU A 109 -19.15 14.70 -15.95
N VAL A 110 -18.08 15.49 -16.10
CA VAL A 110 -18.13 16.79 -16.79
C VAL A 110 -17.94 16.70 -18.31
N GLY A 111 -17.95 15.50 -18.89
CA GLY A 111 -17.81 15.27 -20.33
C GLY A 111 -16.38 15.41 -20.87
N GLN A 112 -15.37 15.59 -20.02
CA GLN A 112 -13.95 15.67 -20.41
C GLN A 112 -13.33 14.28 -20.51
N ILE A 113 -13.85 13.47 -21.44
CA ILE A 113 -13.48 12.04 -21.59
C ILE A 113 -11.99 11.86 -21.88
N ASP A 114 -11.41 12.70 -22.76
CA ASP A 114 -9.98 12.61 -23.12
C ASP A 114 -9.08 12.77 -21.89
N LYS A 115 -9.40 13.74 -21.01
CA LYS A 115 -8.66 13.95 -19.77
C LYS A 115 -8.86 12.82 -18.75
N ALA A 116 -10.03 12.21 -18.73
CA ALA A 116 -10.28 11.05 -17.87
C ALA A 116 -9.37 9.88 -18.27
N ILE A 117 -9.25 9.61 -19.58
CA ILE A 117 -8.36 8.58 -20.12
C ILE A 117 -6.90 8.91 -19.80
N GLU A 118 -6.45 10.13 -20.12
CA GLU A 118 -5.07 10.58 -19.84
C GLU A 118 -4.72 10.42 -18.34
N THR A 119 -5.66 10.75 -17.45
CA THR A 119 -5.47 10.62 -16.00
C THR A 119 -5.31 9.16 -15.58
N LEU A 120 -6.11 8.25 -16.12
CA LEU A 120 -6.00 6.83 -15.83
C LEU A 120 -4.70 6.23 -16.40
N GLU A 121 -4.31 6.62 -17.61
CA GLU A 121 -3.05 6.20 -18.23
C GLU A 121 -1.84 6.63 -17.39
N LYS A 122 -1.85 7.85 -16.83
CA LYS A 122 -0.83 8.30 -15.87
C LYS A 122 -0.80 7.43 -14.61
N GLY A 123 -1.95 7.06 -14.05
CA GLY A 123 -2.01 6.16 -12.90
C GLY A 123 -1.46 4.75 -13.21
N VAL A 124 -1.78 4.21 -14.39
CA VAL A 124 -1.30 2.89 -14.84
C VAL A 124 0.19 2.88 -15.11
N THR A 125 0.72 3.89 -15.80
CA THR A 125 2.17 4.00 -16.10
C THR A 125 3.02 4.10 -14.83
N LEU A 126 2.48 4.68 -13.76
CA LEU A 126 3.12 4.74 -12.45
C LEU A 126 2.97 3.43 -11.63
N ASN A 127 2.35 2.39 -12.19
CA ASN A 127 1.99 1.14 -11.51
C ASN A 127 1.14 1.36 -10.26
N LEU A 128 0.32 2.41 -10.23
CA LEU A 128 -0.54 2.77 -9.11
C LEU A 128 -1.90 2.08 -9.22
N SER A 129 -1.90 0.85 -9.74
CA SER A 129 -3.09 0.03 -9.85
C SER A 129 -3.67 -0.16 -8.45
N ASN A 130 -4.82 0.46 -8.21
CA ASN A 130 -5.59 0.32 -6.99
C ASN A 130 -6.11 -1.12 -6.76
N ASN A 131 -6.03 -1.95 -7.79
CA ASN A 131 -6.52 -3.32 -7.79
C ASN A 131 -5.34 -4.29 -7.93
N GLN A 132 -4.84 -4.79 -6.79
CA GLN A 132 -4.08 -6.05 -6.79
C GLN A 132 -4.94 -7.25 -7.30
N GLU A 133 -6.23 -7.05 -7.56
CA GLU A 133 -7.13 -8.03 -8.16
C GLU A 133 -7.21 -7.99 -9.71
N LEU A 134 -6.88 -6.87 -10.38
CA LEU A 134 -7.12 -6.76 -11.84
C LEU A 134 -6.04 -7.39 -12.72
N LEU A 135 -4.90 -7.78 -12.13
CA LEU A 135 -3.80 -8.47 -12.82
C LEU A 135 -3.78 -9.99 -12.55
N ALA A 136 -4.79 -10.51 -11.84
CA ALA A 136 -5.00 -11.95 -11.69
C ALA A 136 -5.99 -12.44 -12.75
N LYS A 137 -5.53 -12.59 -13.99
CA LYS A 137 -6.14 -13.48 -14.98
C LYS A 137 -5.09 -14.39 -15.57
#